data_AF-A0AA36DFT0-F1
#
_entry.id   AF-A0AA36DFT0-F1
#
_cell.length_a   1.000
_cell.length_b   1.000
_cell.length_c   1.000
_cell.angle_alpha   90.00
_cell.angle_beta   90.00
_cell.angle_gamma   90.00
#
_symmetry.space_group_name_H-M   'P 1'
#
loop_
_entity.id
_entity.type
_entity.pdbx_description
1 polymer ?
#
loop_
_entity_poly.entity_id
_entity_poly.type
_entity_poly.pdbx_seq_one_letter_code
_entity_poly.pdbx_strand_id
1 'polypeptide(L)'
;MLSVVVGLVLSSQAAGAFNVSYEPVVFPALRAGTSRSFLVDVNLEEASNNTIAINCVDTAVCEVVRVDQPLDDGQNALNVTIEGKFVGVTFLNVSYGKQTDLSLKLRIERSDWEHVKAKLFVVSLIIFIPIITFLMGTQLEMEKIIAIWKRPIGPLTGMLCQFGIMPLVAYSMAKYILWDQDISIRLALFAAGTCPGGGKSSFWTIIYGGNLDLSISMTFSQHVAALIMMPVWIETLGKEFTSTEVHIPHWDIIKGLTALMVPTIAGMVFIHFKKHLYLKIQKWIKRIVWVAQFFFATVMIYSNFYVFFLLNWKMLFCACALPWSGYIIALIVATIFRMDYADKVTIALETGIQHISIAVIILIWSLPEPEVDLAVAILLVGMLMTDKPLMLLYGIIKFYKRCLRKPKEKVAPQPEISVEKAPLGTAETFTTNSTGVVSK
;
A
#
# COMPACT_ATOMS: atom_id res chain seq x y z
N MET A 1 25.60 -13.99 22.63
CA MET A 1 26.98 -13.76 23.11
C MET A 1 27.76 -12.69 22.32
N LEU A 2 27.16 -12.00 21.33
CA LEU A 2 27.78 -10.82 20.69
C LEU A 2 27.14 -9.47 21.07
N SER A 3 26.10 -9.46 21.91
CA SER A 3 25.50 -8.22 22.44
C SER A 3 26.37 -7.51 23.49
N VAL A 4 27.49 -8.10 23.88
CA VAL A 4 28.46 -7.48 24.82
C VAL A 4 29.58 -6.74 24.07
N VAL A 5 29.79 -7.01 22.77
CA VAL A 5 30.92 -6.45 22.01
C VAL A 5 30.53 -5.22 21.17
N VAL A 6 29.25 -5.00 20.90
CA VAL A 6 28.75 -3.78 20.23
C VAL A 6 28.43 -2.66 21.23
N GLY A 7 28.35 -2.96 22.53
CA GLY A 7 28.23 -1.96 23.59
C GLY A 7 29.53 -1.22 23.94
N LEU A 8 30.64 -1.54 23.25
CA LEU A 8 31.99 -1.07 23.62
C LEU A 8 32.70 -0.25 22.54
N VAL A 9 32.01 0.17 21.47
CA VAL A 9 32.63 0.89 20.32
C VAL A 9 31.93 2.23 19.97
N LEU A 10 31.11 2.77 20.86
CA LEU A 10 30.68 4.19 20.78
C LEU A 10 31.27 5.05 21.89
N SER A 11 32.44 4.68 22.41
CA SER A 11 33.37 5.60 23.07
C SER A 11 34.22 6.31 22.01
N SER A 12 33.55 7.05 21.11
CA SER A 12 34.24 8.00 20.22
C SER A 12 34.60 9.23 21.05
N GLN A 13 35.84 9.23 21.50
CA GLN A 13 36.57 10.32 22.12
C GLN A 13 36.18 11.70 21.57
N ALA A 14 35.38 12.45 22.34
CA ALA A 14 35.60 13.88 22.47
C ALA A 14 36.54 14.08 23.66
N ALA A 15 37.72 14.64 23.40
CA ALA A 15 38.73 14.86 24.43
C ALA A 15 38.21 15.83 25.51
N GLY A 16 38.12 15.30 26.75
CA GLY A 16 38.20 16.00 28.03
C GLY A 16 36.94 16.69 28.55
N ALA A 17 36.27 16.09 29.56
CA ALA A 17 35.95 16.70 30.87
C ALA A 17 34.73 16.08 31.62
N PHE A 18 33.87 15.27 30.99
CA PHE A 18 32.72 14.67 31.69
C PHE A 18 32.23 13.35 31.08
N ASN A 19 31.72 12.45 31.93
CA ASN A 19 31.18 11.13 31.56
C ASN A 19 29.70 11.08 31.95
N VAL A 20 28.82 10.69 31.01
CA VAL A 20 27.37 10.65 31.25
C VAL A 20 26.88 9.20 31.30
N SER A 21 26.19 8.85 32.38
CA SER A 21 25.52 7.56 32.54
C SER A 21 24.02 7.71 32.71
N TYR A 22 23.27 6.79 32.12
CA TYR A 22 21.81 6.78 32.13
C TYR A 22 21.28 5.62 32.96
N GLU A 23 20.29 5.88 33.80
CA GLU A 23 19.53 4.83 34.46
C GLU A 23 18.04 4.94 34.09
N PRO A 24 17.51 4.00 33.28
CA PRO A 24 18.16 2.80 32.71
C PRO A 24 19.05 3.07 31.49
N VAL A 25 20.05 2.21 31.26
CA VAL A 25 21.01 2.27 30.13
C VAL A 25 20.33 2.21 28.76
N VAL A 26 19.20 1.51 28.67
CA VAL A 26 18.32 1.51 27.48
C VAL A 26 17.00 2.13 27.89
N PHE A 27 16.66 3.27 27.27
CA PHE A 27 15.41 3.93 27.57
C PHE A 27 14.22 3.12 27.03
N PRO A 28 13.26 2.72 27.88
CA PRO A 28 12.06 2.03 27.44
C PRO A 28 11.23 2.95 26.53
N ALA A 29 10.61 2.37 25.50
CA ALA A 29 9.84 3.15 24.54
C ALA A 29 8.76 4.02 25.23
N LEU A 30 8.63 5.26 24.76
CA LEU A 30 7.69 6.26 25.28
C LEU A 30 6.54 6.42 24.29
N ARG A 31 5.31 6.59 24.76
CA ARG A 31 4.17 6.82 23.83
C ARG A 31 3.95 8.31 23.62
N ALA A 32 3.62 8.71 22.40
CA ALA A 32 3.26 10.09 22.08
C ALA A 32 2.10 10.58 22.99
N GLY A 33 2.28 11.74 23.61
CA GLY A 33 1.39 12.34 24.60
C GLY A 33 1.61 11.89 26.04
N THR A 34 2.65 11.10 26.32
CA THR A 34 3.02 10.71 27.69
C THR A 34 4.39 11.28 28.06
N SER A 35 4.52 11.66 29.34
CA SER A 35 5.78 12.13 29.93
C SER A 35 6.38 11.04 30.80
N ARG A 36 7.71 10.89 30.78
CA ARG A 36 8.43 9.97 31.66
C ARG A 36 9.70 10.62 32.18
N SER A 37 9.93 10.41 33.47
CA SER A 37 11.12 10.89 34.16
C SER A 37 12.16 9.79 34.26
N PHE A 38 13.43 10.15 34.14
CA PHE A 38 14.57 9.25 34.31
C PHE A 38 15.77 10.00 34.84
N LEU A 39 16.72 9.23 35.38
CA LEU A 39 17.91 9.77 36.00
C LEU A 39 19.05 9.83 34.98
N VAL A 40 19.67 11.00 34.87
CA VAL A 40 20.86 11.26 34.08
C VAL A 40 21.97 11.64 35.05
N ASP A 41 22.97 10.78 35.19
CA ASP A 41 24.12 11.03 36.06
C ASP A 41 25.27 11.58 35.22
N VAL A 42 25.71 12.80 35.54
CA VAL A 42 26.74 13.53 34.79
C VAL A 42 28.00 13.63 35.64
N ASN A 43 28.94 12.72 35.47
CA ASN A 43 30.18 12.74 36.25
C ASN A 43 31.13 13.81 35.68
N LEU A 44 31.35 14.90 36.43
CA LEU A 44 32.19 16.04 36.04
C LEU A 44 33.55 15.89 36.72
N GLU A 45 34.65 15.88 35.95
CA GLU A 45 36.02 15.81 36.53
C GLU A 45 36.49 17.16 37.10
N GLU A 46 35.90 18.29 36.66
CA GLU A 46 36.19 19.62 37.17
C GLU A 46 34.90 20.41 37.45
N ALA A 47 34.80 20.97 38.66
CA ALA A 47 33.69 21.83 39.09
C ALA A 47 33.80 23.23 38.43
N SER A 48 33.31 23.35 37.20
CA SER A 48 33.11 24.65 36.55
C SER A 48 31.65 25.12 36.69
N ASN A 49 31.43 26.44 36.80
CA ASN A 49 30.11 27.09 36.89
C ASN A 49 29.23 26.97 35.61
N ASN A 50 29.55 26.04 34.72
CA ASN A 50 28.82 25.86 33.48
C ASN A 50 27.51 25.11 33.73
N THR A 51 26.42 25.60 33.12
CA THR A 51 25.10 24.98 33.20
C THR A 51 25.05 23.74 32.31
N ILE A 52 24.57 22.62 32.85
CA ILE A 52 24.20 21.43 32.08
C ILE A 52 22.88 21.74 31.36
N ALA A 53 22.85 21.62 30.03
CA ALA A 53 21.62 21.76 29.24
C ALA A 53 21.33 20.44 28.51
N ILE A 54 20.09 19.97 28.65
CA ILE A 54 19.61 18.70 28.10
C ILE A 54 18.48 19.02 27.13
N ASN A 55 18.67 18.66 25.86
CA ASN A 55 17.70 18.95 24.80
C ASN A 55 17.48 17.70 23.94
N CYS A 56 16.26 17.50 23.43
CA CYS A 56 16.04 16.51 22.36
C CYS A 56 16.55 17.10 21.03
N VAL A 57 17.25 16.30 20.23
CA VAL A 57 17.78 16.72 18.92
C VAL A 57 16.65 17.08 17.96
N ASP A 58 15.58 16.29 17.96
CA ASP A 58 14.36 16.58 17.21
C ASP A 58 13.24 17.01 18.17
N THR A 59 13.01 18.33 18.22
CA THR A 59 11.96 18.96 19.03
C THR A 59 10.54 18.69 18.52
N ALA A 60 10.38 18.20 17.29
CA ALA A 60 9.08 17.78 16.77
C ALA A 60 8.66 16.42 17.35
N VAL A 61 9.65 15.56 17.65
CA VAL A 61 9.43 14.22 18.18
C VAL A 61 9.38 14.24 19.72
N CYS A 62 10.28 14.98 20.38
CA CYS A 62 10.48 14.95 21.84
C CYS A 62 10.71 16.36 22.40
N GLU A 63 10.19 16.63 23.59
CA GLU A 63 10.50 17.84 24.34
C GLU A 63 10.94 17.50 25.78
N VAL A 64 11.93 18.22 26.28
CA VAL A 64 12.32 18.16 27.70
C VAL A 64 11.44 19.14 28.46
N VAL A 65 10.56 18.62 29.31
CA VAL A 65 9.55 19.43 30.01
C VAL A 65 10.08 19.95 31.34
N ARG A 66 10.86 19.12 32.06
CA ARG A 66 11.46 19.49 33.35
C ARG A 66 12.83 18.85 33.52
N VAL A 67 13.73 19.61 34.13
CA VAL A 67 15.02 19.15 34.62
C VAL A 67 15.07 19.54 36.09
N ASP A 68 14.88 18.57 36.97
CA ASP A 68 14.95 18.79 38.40
C ASP A 68 16.40 18.52 38.86
N GLN A 69 17.05 19.55 39.40
CA GLN A 69 18.36 19.42 40.04
C GLN A 69 18.18 18.87 41.47
N PRO A 70 18.98 17.88 41.91
CA PRO A 70 18.93 17.40 43.28
C PRO A 70 19.33 18.53 44.24
N LEU A 71 18.66 18.59 45.40
CA LEU A 71 18.84 19.61 46.44
C LEU A 71 20.14 19.43 47.26
N ASP A 72 20.85 18.31 47.09
CA ASP A 72 22.09 18.00 47.83
C ASP A 72 23.34 18.20 46.94
N ASP A 73 24.27 19.00 47.46
CA ASP A 73 25.48 19.58 46.85
C ASP A 73 26.59 18.56 46.51
N GLY A 74 26.23 17.35 46.06
CA GLY A 74 27.21 16.28 45.82
C GLY A 74 26.75 15.10 44.95
N GLN A 75 25.52 15.08 44.43
CA GLN A 75 25.10 14.10 43.42
C GLN A 75 24.81 14.81 42.10
N ASN A 76 25.52 14.45 41.03
CA ASN A 76 25.31 14.99 39.69
C ASN A 76 24.16 14.30 38.93
N ALA A 77 23.25 13.65 39.66
CA ALA A 77 22.11 12.93 39.12
C ALA A 77 20.93 13.88 38.90
N LEU A 78 20.68 14.25 37.65
CA LEU A 78 19.56 15.08 37.22
C LEU A 78 18.35 14.22 36.93
N ASN A 79 17.18 14.59 37.49
CA ASN A 79 15.93 13.95 37.13
C ASN A 79 15.32 14.70 35.93
N VAL A 80 15.34 14.06 34.76
CA VAL A 80 14.91 14.66 33.50
C VAL A 80 13.55 14.07 33.13
N THR A 81 12.56 14.94 32.98
CA THR A 81 11.24 14.57 32.48
C THR A 81 11.11 14.96 31.02
N ILE A 82 10.99 13.95 30.16
CA ILE A 82 10.75 14.12 28.72
C ILE A 82 9.30 13.82 28.39
N GLU A 83 8.77 14.51 27.39
CA GLU A 83 7.45 14.27 26.80
C GLU A 83 7.61 13.93 25.32
N GLY A 84 7.00 12.82 24.90
CA GLY A 84 6.95 12.45 23.49
C GLY A 84 5.84 13.22 22.78
N LYS A 85 6.17 14.07 21.80
CA LYS A 85 5.19 14.84 21.02
C LYS A 85 4.71 14.11 19.79
N PHE A 86 5.61 13.41 19.09
CA PHE A 86 5.29 12.77 17.82
C PHE A 86 6.04 11.45 17.64
N VAL A 87 5.49 10.55 16.81
CA VAL A 87 6.09 9.22 16.56
C VAL A 87 7.40 9.39 15.81
N GLY A 88 8.47 8.74 16.30
CA GLY A 88 9.77 8.83 15.67
C GLY A 88 10.91 8.32 16.55
N VAL A 89 12.12 8.39 15.99
CA VAL A 89 13.38 8.10 16.70
C VAL A 89 14.13 9.42 16.83
N THR A 90 14.52 9.76 18.05
CA THR A 90 15.26 10.99 18.34
C THR A 90 16.38 10.67 19.32
N PHE A 91 17.34 11.59 19.46
CA PHE A 91 18.45 11.46 20.39
C PHE A 91 18.37 12.56 21.43
N LEU A 92 18.73 12.23 22.66
CA LEU A 92 18.94 13.21 23.71
C LEU A 92 20.38 13.73 23.59
N ASN A 93 20.53 15.06 23.56
CA ASN A 93 21.80 15.73 23.59
C ASN A 93 22.02 16.31 24.99
N VAL A 94 23.14 15.97 25.62
CA VAL A 94 23.57 16.54 26.88
C VAL A 94 24.75 17.46 26.58
N SER A 95 24.58 18.74 26.87
CA SER A 95 25.59 19.75 26.64
C SER A 95 26.12 20.31 27.96
N TYR A 96 27.44 20.37 28.07
CA TYR A 96 28.16 21.00 29.17
C TYR A 96 29.08 22.08 28.59
N GLY A 97 28.70 23.35 28.73
CA GLY A 97 29.41 24.46 28.09
C GLY A 97 29.37 24.38 26.55
N LYS A 98 30.53 24.18 25.90
CA LYS A 98 30.66 24.05 24.42
C LYS A 98 30.74 22.61 23.93
N GLN A 99 30.80 21.63 24.83
CA GLN A 99 30.88 20.21 24.48
C GLN A 99 29.47 19.61 24.51
N THR A 100 29.18 18.78 23.51
CA THR A 100 27.90 18.10 23.33
C THR A 100 28.15 16.61 23.23
N ASP A 101 27.52 15.83 24.11
CA ASP A 101 27.53 14.38 24.03
C ASP A 101 26.15 13.88 23.59
N LEU A 102 26.14 13.03 22.56
CA LEU A 102 24.96 12.56 21.86
C LEU A 102 24.67 11.13 22.28
N SER A 103 23.84 11.00 23.30
CA SER A 103 24.17 10.05 24.36
C SER A 103 23.02 9.09 24.73
N LEU A 104 21.77 9.40 24.33
CA LEU A 104 20.65 8.46 24.51
C LEU A 104 19.69 8.41 23.32
N LYS A 105 19.50 7.22 22.74
CA LYS A 105 18.50 6.97 21.69
C LYS A 105 17.12 6.82 22.32
N LEU A 106 16.17 7.67 21.94
CA LEU A 106 14.79 7.65 22.37
C LEU A 106 13.89 7.12 21.25
N ARG A 107 13.05 6.15 21.59
CA ARG A 107 12.01 5.59 20.70
C ARG A 107 10.65 6.07 21.16
N ILE A 108 9.96 6.83 20.32
CA ILE A 108 8.62 7.33 20.61
C ILE A 108 7.60 6.61 19.73
N GLU A 109 6.76 5.81 20.40
CA GLU A 109 5.70 4.99 19.85
C GLU A 109 4.36 5.75 19.75
N ARG A 110 3.40 5.12 19.07
CA ARG A 110 2.06 5.65 18.86
C ARG A 110 1.30 5.84 20.18
N SER A 111 0.55 6.95 20.27
CA SER A 111 -0.35 7.23 21.42
C SER A 111 -1.42 6.14 21.57
N ASP A 112 -1.93 5.90 22.79
CA ASP A 112 -2.97 4.89 23.05
C ASP A 112 -4.22 5.08 22.20
N TRP A 113 -4.73 6.32 22.10
CA TRP A 113 -5.90 6.64 21.29
C TRP A 113 -5.67 6.40 19.80
N GLU A 114 -4.48 6.76 19.34
CA GLU A 114 -4.03 6.54 17.97
C GLU A 114 -3.91 5.04 17.68
N HIS A 115 -3.42 4.26 18.64
CA HIS A 115 -3.34 2.80 18.55
C HIS A 115 -4.72 2.14 18.52
N VAL A 116 -5.71 2.66 19.25
CA VAL A 116 -7.11 2.19 19.16
C VAL A 116 -7.70 2.47 17.77
N LYS A 117 -7.49 3.66 17.20
CA LYS A 117 -7.94 3.98 15.82
C LYS A 117 -7.29 3.07 14.78
N ALA A 118 -6.00 2.75 14.95
CA ALA A 118 -5.28 1.81 14.11
C ALA A 118 -5.87 0.39 14.20
N LYS A 119 -6.12 -0.09 15.42
CA LYS A 119 -6.75 -1.40 15.66
C LYS A 119 -8.12 -1.48 15.00
N LEU A 120 -8.96 -0.46 15.13
CA LEU A 120 -10.27 -0.41 14.47
C LEU A 120 -10.14 -0.50 12.93
N PHE A 121 -9.17 0.20 12.36
CA PHE A 121 -8.87 0.12 10.93
C PHE A 121 -8.44 -1.30 10.52
N VAL A 122 -7.50 -1.92 11.25
CA VAL A 122 -7.03 -3.29 10.97
C VAL A 122 -8.18 -4.30 11.08
N VAL A 123 -9.01 -4.21 12.12
CA VAL A 123 -10.20 -5.07 12.28
C VAL A 123 -11.15 -4.91 11.09
N SER A 124 -11.37 -3.69 10.61
CA SER A 124 -12.18 -3.47 9.41
C SER A 124 -11.58 -4.15 8.17
N LEU A 125 -10.26 -4.10 7.97
CA LEU A 125 -9.60 -4.78 6.86
C LEU A 125 -9.77 -6.30 6.96
N ILE A 126 -9.57 -6.88 8.14
CA ILE A 126 -9.71 -8.33 8.38
C ILE A 126 -11.12 -8.83 8.06
N ILE A 127 -12.15 -8.01 8.31
CA ILE A 127 -13.54 -8.38 8.03
C ILE A 127 -13.87 -8.21 6.54
N PHE A 128 -13.55 -7.05 5.96
CA PHE A 128 -14.03 -6.68 4.63
C PHE A 128 -13.16 -7.23 3.48
N ILE A 129 -11.85 -7.41 3.67
CA ILE A 129 -10.97 -7.95 2.62
C ILE A 129 -11.41 -9.37 2.21
N PRO A 130 -11.60 -10.34 3.13
CA PRO A 130 -12.05 -11.68 2.77
C PRO A 130 -13.39 -11.69 2.04
N ILE A 131 -14.30 -10.79 2.41
CA ILE A 131 -15.61 -10.66 1.72
C ILE A 131 -15.40 -10.19 0.28
N ILE A 132 -14.58 -9.16 0.07
CA ILE A 132 -14.33 -8.63 -1.28
C ILE A 132 -13.56 -9.64 -2.13
N THR A 133 -12.54 -10.31 -1.58
CA THR A 133 -11.78 -11.33 -2.30
C THR A 133 -12.63 -12.56 -2.60
N PHE A 134 -13.54 -12.96 -1.70
CA PHE A 134 -14.55 -13.98 -1.98
C PHE A 134 -15.46 -13.56 -3.14
N LEU A 135 -16.00 -12.34 -3.12
CA LEU A 135 -16.84 -11.82 -4.20
C LEU A 135 -16.09 -11.81 -5.53
N MET A 136 -14.81 -11.44 -5.55
CA MET A 136 -13.96 -11.54 -6.73
C MET A 136 -13.74 -12.99 -7.17
N GLY A 137 -13.54 -13.91 -6.21
CA GLY A 137 -13.46 -15.34 -6.46
C GLY A 137 -14.70 -15.92 -7.15
N THR A 138 -15.90 -15.39 -6.87
CA THR A 138 -17.12 -15.81 -7.59
C THR A 138 -17.15 -15.42 -9.07
N GLN A 139 -16.22 -14.57 -9.53
CA GLN A 139 -16.09 -14.19 -10.94
C GLN A 139 -15.08 -15.07 -11.68
N LEU A 140 -14.33 -15.90 -10.96
CA LEU A 140 -13.35 -16.83 -11.50
C LEU A 140 -14.01 -18.18 -11.83
N GLU A 141 -13.92 -18.58 -13.09
CA GLU A 141 -14.30 -19.92 -13.55
C GLU A 141 -13.05 -20.63 -14.08
N MET A 142 -12.75 -21.83 -13.56
CA MET A 142 -11.52 -22.55 -13.91
C MET A 142 -11.37 -22.78 -15.41
N GLU A 143 -12.47 -23.05 -16.11
CA GLU A 143 -12.50 -23.23 -17.56
C GLU A 143 -11.98 -21.99 -18.31
N LYS A 144 -12.31 -20.79 -17.82
CA LYS A 144 -11.85 -19.52 -18.40
C LYS A 144 -10.36 -19.29 -18.14
N ILE A 145 -9.89 -19.60 -16.93
CA ILE A 145 -8.46 -19.51 -16.59
C ILE A 145 -7.66 -20.40 -17.54
N ILE A 146 -8.07 -21.66 -17.70
CA ILE A 146 -7.41 -22.61 -18.61
C ILE A 146 -7.45 -22.10 -20.06
N ALA A 147 -8.58 -21.56 -20.50
CA ALA A 147 -8.70 -21.01 -21.85
C ALA A 147 -7.75 -19.82 -22.10
N ILE A 148 -7.55 -18.95 -21.10
CA ILE A 148 -6.61 -17.83 -21.18
C ILE A 148 -5.17 -18.32 -21.23
N TRP A 149 -4.83 -19.34 -20.43
CA TRP A 149 -3.49 -19.93 -20.44
C TRP A 149 -3.15 -20.68 -21.74
N LYS A 150 -4.15 -21.06 -22.55
CA LYS A 150 -3.91 -21.54 -23.93
C LYS A 150 -3.40 -20.43 -24.87
N ARG A 151 -3.55 -19.17 -24.51
CA ARG A 151 -2.99 -17.99 -25.21
C ARG A 151 -2.04 -17.24 -24.26
N PRO A 152 -0.86 -17.81 -23.98
CA PRO A 152 -0.06 -17.44 -22.82
C PRO A 152 0.61 -16.06 -22.93
N ILE A 153 0.65 -15.46 -24.13
CA ILE A 153 1.35 -14.17 -24.36
C ILE A 153 0.87 -13.09 -23.39
N GLY A 154 -0.45 -12.98 -23.16
CA GLY A 154 -0.99 -11.98 -22.24
C GLY A 154 -0.62 -12.22 -20.77
N PRO A 155 -0.98 -13.39 -20.20
CA PRO A 155 -0.61 -13.73 -18.83
C PRO A 155 0.90 -13.65 -18.57
N LEU A 156 1.73 -14.14 -19.49
CA LEU A 156 3.19 -14.09 -19.35
C LEU A 156 3.73 -12.66 -19.41
N THR A 157 3.21 -11.83 -20.30
CA THR A 157 3.56 -10.39 -20.35
C THR A 157 3.21 -9.72 -19.02
N GLY A 158 2.05 -10.03 -18.46
CA GLY A 158 1.63 -9.59 -17.15
C GLY A 158 2.57 -10.02 -16.02
N MET A 159 2.99 -11.29 -16.02
CA MET A 159 3.94 -11.81 -15.04
C MET A 159 5.32 -11.16 -15.16
N LEU A 160 5.80 -10.94 -16.38
CA LEU A 160 7.06 -10.24 -16.65
C LEU A 160 7.01 -8.80 -16.12
N CYS A 161 5.93 -8.08 -16.39
CA CYS A 161 5.74 -6.73 -15.86
C CYS A 161 5.68 -6.74 -14.32
N GLN A 162 4.89 -7.64 -13.73
CA GLN A 162 4.66 -7.68 -12.28
C GLN A 162 5.87 -8.11 -11.47
N PHE A 163 6.55 -9.19 -11.86
CA PHE A 163 7.63 -9.78 -11.08
C PHE A 163 9.01 -9.64 -11.72
N GLY A 164 9.11 -9.11 -12.94
CA GLY A 164 10.38 -8.75 -13.55
C GLY A 164 10.63 -7.24 -13.42
N ILE A 165 9.73 -6.44 -13.98
CA ILE A 165 9.94 -5.00 -14.14
C ILE A 165 9.65 -4.23 -12.85
N MET A 166 8.49 -4.44 -12.21
CA MET A 166 8.09 -3.65 -11.05
C MET A 166 9.04 -3.72 -9.86
N PRO A 167 9.62 -4.89 -9.50
CA PRO A 167 10.64 -4.97 -8.45
C PRO A 167 11.88 -4.12 -8.78
N LEU A 168 12.31 -4.12 -10.04
CA LEU A 168 13.47 -3.34 -10.49
C LEU A 168 13.18 -1.83 -10.46
N VAL A 169 11.97 -1.43 -10.85
CA VAL A 169 11.52 -0.03 -10.74
C VAL A 169 11.54 0.39 -9.27
N ALA A 170 10.92 -0.38 -8.37
CA ALA A 170 10.89 -0.07 -6.95
C ALA A 170 12.29 -0.03 -6.33
N TYR A 171 13.16 -0.98 -6.69
CA TYR A 171 14.57 -1.00 -6.27
C TYR A 171 15.31 0.25 -6.72
N SER A 172 15.16 0.66 -7.98
CA SER A 172 15.82 1.86 -8.51
C SER A 172 15.39 3.13 -7.77
N MET A 173 14.09 3.26 -7.48
CA MET A 173 13.55 4.40 -6.73
C MET A 173 14.03 4.39 -5.28
N ALA A 174 14.01 3.22 -4.63
CA ALA A 174 14.50 3.05 -3.25
C ALA A 174 16.00 3.31 -3.11
N LYS A 175 16.81 2.96 -4.13
CA LYS A 175 18.26 3.14 -4.11
C LYS A 175 18.71 4.54 -4.47
N TYR A 176 18.15 5.13 -5.53
CA TYR A 176 18.67 6.38 -6.10
C TYR A 176 17.87 7.62 -5.69
N ILE A 177 16.58 7.51 -5.41
CA ILE A 177 15.73 8.66 -5.06
C ILE A 177 15.59 8.79 -3.55
N LEU A 178 15.37 7.68 -2.85
CA LEU A 178 15.22 7.62 -1.40
C LEU A 178 16.55 7.30 -0.68
N TRP A 179 17.69 7.66 -1.26
CA TRP A 179 19.02 7.32 -0.72
C TRP A 179 19.30 7.93 0.66
N ASP A 180 18.69 9.07 0.95
CA ASP A 180 18.80 9.82 2.21
C ASP A 180 17.69 9.47 3.22
N GLN A 181 16.80 8.54 2.87
CA GLN A 181 15.71 8.11 3.74
C GLN A 181 16.08 6.82 4.47
N ASP A 182 15.38 6.57 5.58
CA ASP A 182 15.59 5.37 6.38
C ASP A 182 15.45 4.09 5.57
N ILE A 183 16.29 3.11 5.93
CA ILE A 183 16.31 1.78 5.33
C ILE A 183 14.92 1.13 5.34
N SER A 184 14.15 1.34 6.41
CA SER A 184 12.76 0.87 6.56
C SER A 184 11.81 1.41 5.49
N ILE A 185 11.93 2.70 5.13
CA ILE A 185 11.10 3.34 4.09
C ILE A 185 11.48 2.82 2.71
N ARG A 186 12.78 2.62 2.47
CA ARG A 186 13.30 2.03 1.22
C ARG A 186 12.82 0.59 1.05
N LEU A 187 12.86 -0.20 2.12
CA LEU A 187 12.31 -1.56 2.17
C LEU A 187 10.81 -1.57 1.90
N ALA A 188 10.04 -0.63 2.47
CA ALA A 188 8.61 -0.52 2.22
C ALA A 188 8.29 -0.33 0.73
N LEU A 189 8.94 0.64 0.09
CA LEU A 189 8.74 0.89 -1.34
C LEU A 189 9.12 -0.34 -2.19
N PHE A 190 10.24 -0.98 -1.86
CA PHE A 190 10.68 -2.19 -2.55
C PHE A 190 9.67 -3.34 -2.38
N ALA A 191 9.21 -3.59 -1.15
CA ALA A 191 8.22 -4.62 -0.85
C ALA A 191 6.91 -4.41 -1.63
N ALA A 192 6.45 -3.15 -1.75
CA ALA A 192 5.30 -2.82 -2.60
C ALA A 192 5.53 -3.24 -4.06
N GLY A 193 6.71 -2.93 -4.62
CA GLY A 193 7.13 -3.31 -5.96
C GLY A 193 7.10 -4.81 -6.25
N THR A 194 7.31 -5.63 -5.22
CA THR A 194 7.31 -7.10 -5.33
C THR A 194 5.93 -7.74 -5.16
N CYS A 195 4.93 -6.98 -4.70
CA CYS A 195 3.60 -7.52 -4.46
C CYS A 195 2.91 -7.96 -5.77
N PRO A 196 2.03 -8.97 -5.74
CA PRO A 196 1.17 -9.30 -6.88
C PRO A 196 0.17 -8.17 -7.19
N GLY A 197 -0.49 -8.27 -8.35
CA GLY A 197 -1.61 -7.40 -8.71
C GLY A 197 -2.73 -7.45 -7.67
N GLY A 198 -3.36 -6.30 -7.40
CA GLY A 198 -4.40 -6.15 -6.38
C GLY A 198 -5.80 -6.18 -6.97
N GLY A 199 -6.77 -6.79 -6.27
CA GLY A 199 -8.14 -6.99 -6.79
C GLY A 199 -8.95 -5.73 -7.18
N LYS A 200 -8.44 -4.52 -6.88
CA LYS A 200 -8.97 -3.26 -7.41
C LYS A 200 -8.73 -3.11 -8.92
N SER A 201 -7.77 -3.82 -9.51
CA SER A 201 -7.47 -3.80 -10.95
C SER A 201 -8.66 -4.26 -11.78
N SER A 202 -9.27 -5.39 -11.44
CA SER A 202 -10.44 -5.97 -12.10
C SER A 202 -11.59 -4.97 -12.24
N PHE A 203 -11.79 -4.15 -11.21
CA PHE A 203 -12.82 -3.10 -11.24
C PHE A 203 -12.49 -2.01 -12.27
N TRP A 204 -11.24 -1.54 -12.31
CA TRP A 204 -10.80 -0.55 -13.28
C TRP A 204 -10.81 -1.11 -14.71
N THR A 205 -10.48 -2.40 -14.88
CA THR A 205 -10.57 -3.10 -16.15
C THR A 205 -11.98 -3.03 -16.73
N ILE A 206 -13.02 -3.22 -15.90
CA ILE A 206 -14.43 -3.08 -16.33
C ILE A 206 -14.73 -1.63 -16.78
N ILE A 207 -14.23 -0.62 -16.07
CA ILE A 207 -14.50 0.79 -16.39
C ILE A 207 -13.87 1.19 -17.72
N TYR A 208 -12.64 0.75 -17.96
CA TYR A 208 -11.88 1.09 -19.16
C TYR A 208 -12.15 0.16 -20.35
N GLY A 209 -13.04 -0.82 -20.19
CA GLY A 209 -13.40 -1.76 -21.26
C GLY A 209 -12.27 -2.72 -21.61
N GLY A 210 -11.42 -3.06 -20.64
CA GLY A 210 -10.38 -4.09 -20.79
C GLY A 210 -10.95 -5.50 -20.74
N ASN A 211 -10.09 -6.48 -20.98
CA ASN A 211 -10.40 -7.89 -20.88
C ASN A 211 -10.47 -8.31 -19.40
N LEU A 212 -11.70 -8.43 -18.87
CA LEU A 212 -11.94 -8.80 -17.48
C LEU A 212 -11.46 -10.22 -17.17
N ASP A 213 -11.75 -11.19 -18.04
CA ASP A 213 -11.38 -12.58 -17.80
C ASP A 213 -9.84 -12.71 -17.70
N LEU A 214 -9.09 -11.96 -18.52
CA LEU A 214 -7.63 -11.86 -18.43
C LEU A 214 -7.17 -11.25 -17.11
N SER A 215 -7.78 -10.15 -16.66
CA SER A 215 -7.43 -9.45 -15.41
C SER A 215 -7.50 -10.41 -14.23
N ILE A 216 -8.65 -11.07 -14.07
CA ILE A 216 -8.90 -11.93 -12.90
C ILE A 216 -8.00 -13.19 -12.96
N SER A 217 -7.78 -13.74 -14.16
CA SER A 217 -6.85 -14.87 -14.34
C SER A 217 -5.41 -14.48 -14.01
N MET A 218 -4.99 -13.29 -14.44
CA MET A 218 -3.68 -12.72 -14.10
C MET A 218 -3.56 -12.52 -12.59
N THR A 219 -4.52 -11.85 -11.94
CA THR A 219 -4.53 -11.66 -10.48
C THR A 219 -4.30 -12.99 -9.76
N PHE A 220 -5.10 -14.02 -10.08
CA PHE A 220 -4.99 -15.33 -9.44
C PHE A 220 -3.62 -15.97 -9.66
N SER A 221 -3.15 -16.02 -10.92
CA SER A 221 -1.84 -16.61 -11.24
C SER A 221 -0.67 -15.85 -10.59
N GLN A 222 -0.78 -14.53 -10.46
CA GLN A 222 0.22 -13.71 -9.79
C GLN A 222 0.23 -13.95 -8.29
N HIS A 223 -0.91 -14.15 -7.63
CA HIS A 223 -0.95 -14.53 -6.21
C HIS A 223 -0.25 -15.87 -5.97
N VAL A 224 -0.47 -16.85 -6.86
CA VAL A 224 0.23 -18.14 -6.81
C VAL A 224 1.74 -17.94 -7.02
N ALA A 225 2.14 -17.18 -8.04
CA ALA A 225 3.55 -16.91 -8.33
C ALA A 225 4.24 -16.11 -7.21
N ALA A 226 3.53 -15.21 -6.53
CA ALA A 226 4.05 -14.39 -5.43
C ALA A 226 4.56 -15.23 -4.26
N LEU A 227 4.03 -16.44 -4.04
CA LEU A 227 4.51 -17.37 -3.00
C LEU A 227 6.00 -17.67 -3.13
N ILE A 228 6.53 -17.65 -4.36
CA ILE A 228 7.95 -17.89 -4.66
C ILE A 228 8.66 -16.58 -4.99
N MET A 229 8.07 -15.76 -5.86
CA MET A 229 8.72 -14.56 -6.38
C MET A 229 8.98 -13.50 -5.31
N MET A 230 8.05 -13.30 -4.36
CA MET A 230 8.25 -12.30 -3.30
C MET A 230 9.43 -12.67 -2.38
N PRO A 231 9.49 -13.88 -1.77
CA PRO A 231 10.67 -14.29 -1.01
C PRO A 231 11.97 -14.16 -1.79
N VAL A 232 12.00 -14.56 -3.07
CA VAL A 232 13.19 -14.47 -3.92
C VAL A 232 13.68 -13.03 -4.09
N TRP A 233 12.79 -12.09 -4.39
CA TRP A 233 13.16 -10.69 -4.56
C TRP A 233 13.64 -10.05 -3.25
N ILE A 234 12.97 -10.36 -2.15
CA ILE A 234 13.34 -9.85 -0.83
C ILE A 234 14.70 -10.40 -0.41
N GLU A 235 14.99 -11.68 -0.65
CA GLU A 235 16.25 -12.33 -0.31
C GLU A 235 17.43 -11.91 -1.22
N THR A 236 17.15 -11.41 -2.42
CA THR A 236 18.18 -10.97 -3.37
C THR A 236 18.45 -9.48 -3.26
N LEU A 237 17.56 -8.64 -3.80
CA LEU A 237 17.72 -7.18 -3.79
C LEU A 237 17.23 -6.53 -2.49
N GLY A 238 16.25 -7.15 -1.82
CA GLY A 238 15.69 -6.62 -0.57
C GLY A 238 16.71 -6.59 0.57
N LYS A 239 17.71 -7.48 0.55
CA LYS A 239 18.79 -7.51 1.55
C LYS A 239 19.57 -6.19 1.68
N GLU A 240 19.68 -5.44 0.59
CA GLU A 240 20.34 -4.12 0.61
C GLU A 240 19.54 -3.10 1.45
N PHE A 241 18.25 -3.34 1.64
CA PHE A 241 17.36 -2.52 2.45
C PHE A 241 16.97 -3.21 3.77
N THR A 242 17.77 -4.18 4.24
CA THR A 242 17.61 -4.78 5.57
C THR A 242 18.92 -4.66 6.34
N SER A 243 18.86 -4.27 7.61
CA SER A 243 20.02 -4.36 8.51
C SER A 243 20.18 -5.79 9.02
N THR A 244 21.34 -6.13 9.58
CA THR A 244 21.63 -7.44 10.19
C THR A 244 20.67 -7.83 11.33
N GLU A 245 19.90 -6.88 11.85
CA GLU A 245 18.92 -7.07 12.93
C GLU A 245 17.49 -7.29 12.41
N VAL A 246 17.24 -7.09 11.11
CA VAL A 246 15.91 -7.28 10.50
C VAL A 246 15.76 -8.73 10.04
N HIS A 247 14.87 -9.47 10.70
CA HIS A 247 14.51 -10.82 10.28
C HIS A 247 13.38 -10.74 9.25
N ILE A 248 13.61 -11.28 8.05
CA ILE A 248 12.58 -11.34 7.01
C ILE A 248 11.73 -12.60 7.23
N PRO A 249 10.44 -12.47 7.55
CA PRO A 249 9.59 -13.58 7.93
C PRO A 249 9.00 -14.28 6.70
N HIS A 250 9.81 -15.03 5.96
CA HIS A 250 9.39 -15.70 4.71
C HIS A 250 8.13 -16.58 4.90
N TRP A 251 8.04 -17.30 6.01
CA TRP A 251 6.89 -18.14 6.32
C TRP A 251 5.61 -17.33 6.49
N ASP A 252 5.71 -16.15 7.06
CA ASP A 252 4.53 -15.32 7.32
C ASP A 252 4.08 -14.63 6.03
N ILE A 253 5.00 -14.28 5.11
CA ILE A 253 4.65 -13.86 3.73
C ILE A 253 3.79 -14.93 3.05
N ILE A 254 4.23 -16.19 3.11
CA ILE A 254 3.52 -17.33 2.54
C ILE A 254 2.14 -17.48 3.22
N LYS A 255 2.05 -17.38 4.56
CA LYS A 255 0.78 -17.43 5.28
C LYS A 255 -0.17 -16.31 4.86
N GLY A 256 0.32 -15.08 4.73
CA GLY A 256 -0.47 -13.91 4.33
C GLY A 256 -1.03 -14.06 2.91
N LEU A 257 -0.20 -14.47 1.95
CA LEU A 257 -0.62 -14.77 0.58
C LEU A 257 -1.64 -15.91 0.53
N THR A 258 -1.37 -17.00 1.27
CA THR A 258 -2.27 -18.15 1.35
C THR A 258 -3.63 -17.76 1.95
N ALA A 259 -3.63 -16.94 3.00
CA ALA A 259 -4.85 -16.44 3.63
C ALA A 259 -5.73 -15.62 2.67
N LEU A 260 -5.14 -14.91 1.70
CA LEU A 260 -5.88 -14.19 0.65
C LEU A 260 -6.39 -15.11 -0.46
N MET A 261 -5.71 -16.22 -0.71
CA MET A 261 -6.14 -17.24 -1.68
C MET A 261 -7.36 -18.02 -1.18
N VAL A 262 -7.44 -18.34 0.11
CA VAL A 262 -8.55 -19.10 0.71
C VAL A 262 -9.94 -18.55 0.35
N PRO A 263 -10.29 -17.27 0.63
CA PRO A 263 -11.60 -16.72 0.29
C PRO A 263 -11.82 -16.68 -1.23
N THR A 264 -10.78 -16.42 -2.02
CA THR A 264 -10.86 -16.42 -3.48
C THR A 264 -11.26 -17.80 -4.02
N ILE A 265 -10.58 -18.86 -3.57
CA ILE A 265 -10.88 -20.25 -3.94
C ILE A 265 -12.27 -20.64 -3.42
N ALA A 266 -12.64 -20.24 -2.21
CA ALA A 266 -13.99 -20.48 -1.68
C ALA A 266 -15.07 -19.83 -2.56
N GLY A 267 -14.83 -18.62 -3.07
CA GLY A 267 -15.72 -17.93 -4.02
C GLY A 267 -15.85 -18.69 -5.34
N MET A 268 -14.74 -19.21 -5.87
CA MET A 268 -14.70 -20.03 -7.09
C MET A 268 -15.52 -21.31 -6.94
N VAL A 269 -15.32 -22.02 -5.83
CA VAL A 269 -16.05 -23.26 -5.54
C VAL A 269 -17.54 -22.96 -5.35
N PHE A 270 -17.86 -21.87 -4.64
CA PHE A 270 -19.25 -21.46 -4.43
C PHE A 270 -19.99 -21.18 -5.74
N ILE A 271 -19.39 -20.42 -6.66
CA ILE A 271 -20.05 -20.11 -7.93
C ILE A 271 -20.14 -21.32 -8.85
N HIS A 272 -19.16 -22.23 -8.80
CA HIS A 272 -19.20 -23.47 -9.54
C HIS A 272 -20.44 -24.31 -9.20
N PHE A 273 -20.81 -24.40 -7.92
CA PHE A 273 -22.03 -25.10 -7.48
C PHE A 273 -23.32 -24.28 -7.64
N LYS A 274 -23.24 -22.95 -7.60
CA LYS A 274 -24.40 -22.04 -7.62
C LYS A 274 -24.39 -21.10 -8.84
N LYS A 275 -24.20 -21.66 -10.04
CA LYS A 275 -24.10 -20.90 -11.31
C LYS A 275 -25.24 -19.89 -11.54
N HIS A 276 -26.47 -20.20 -11.09
CA HIS A 276 -27.62 -19.29 -11.21
C HIS A 276 -27.45 -17.95 -10.47
N LEU A 277 -26.58 -17.87 -9.46
CA LEU A 277 -26.31 -16.64 -8.72
C LEU A 277 -25.30 -15.72 -9.39
N TYR A 278 -24.53 -16.21 -10.38
CA TYR A 278 -23.43 -15.48 -11.02
C TYR A 278 -23.87 -14.11 -11.53
N LEU A 279 -24.94 -14.08 -12.34
CA LEU A 279 -25.47 -12.84 -12.93
C LEU A 279 -25.97 -11.85 -11.87
N LYS A 280 -26.55 -12.37 -10.77
CA LYS A 280 -27.00 -11.52 -9.67
C LYS A 280 -25.81 -10.91 -8.94
N ILE A 281 -24.79 -11.71 -8.60
CA ILE A 281 -23.58 -11.25 -7.92
C ILE A 281 -22.83 -10.23 -8.79
N GLN A 282 -22.65 -10.51 -10.07
CA GLN A 282 -21.97 -9.61 -11.02
C GLN A 282 -22.65 -8.22 -11.11
N LYS A 283 -23.99 -8.14 -10.96
CA LYS A 283 -24.71 -6.86 -10.93
C LYS A 283 -24.46 -6.04 -9.66
N TRP A 284 -24.22 -6.71 -8.53
CA TRP A 284 -24.02 -6.06 -7.23
C TRP A 284 -22.55 -5.79 -6.91
N ILE A 285 -21.63 -6.60 -7.43
CA ILE A 285 -20.19 -6.49 -7.13
C ILE A 285 -19.65 -5.09 -7.40
N LYS A 286 -20.02 -4.47 -8.53
CA LYS A 286 -19.59 -3.11 -8.88
C LYS A 286 -20.03 -2.07 -7.86
N ARG A 287 -21.24 -2.20 -7.29
CA ARG A 287 -21.78 -1.29 -6.29
C ARG A 287 -21.10 -1.50 -4.94
N ILE A 288 -20.96 -2.75 -4.52
CA ILE A 288 -20.31 -3.11 -3.25
C ILE A 288 -18.84 -2.65 -3.25
N VAL A 289 -18.11 -2.87 -4.33
CA VAL A 289 -16.69 -2.47 -4.45
C VAL A 289 -16.53 -0.95 -4.41
N TRP A 290 -17.40 -0.18 -5.07
CA TRP A 290 -17.38 1.29 -5.00
C TRP A 290 -17.60 1.79 -3.56
N VAL A 291 -18.61 1.26 -2.88
CA VAL A 291 -18.93 1.64 -1.50
C VAL A 291 -17.77 1.28 -0.58
N ALA A 292 -17.24 0.06 -0.71
CA ALA A 292 -16.11 -0.39 0.09
C ALA A 292 -14.86 0.46 -0.15
N GLN A 293 -14.55 0.82 -1.41
CA GLN A 293 -13.40 1.65 -1.76
C GLN A 293 -13.47 3.03 -1.10
N PHE A 294 -14.62 3.70 -1.17
CA PHE A 294 -14.80 5.00 -0.49
C PHE A 294 -14.73 4.88 1.03
N PHE A 295 -15.37 3.84 1.59
CA PHE A 295 -15.33 3.57 3.02
C PHE A 295 -13.89 3.38 3.50
N PHE A 296 -13.13 2.51 2.85
CA PHE A 296 -11.73 2.25 3.22
C PHE A 296 -10.84 3.47 3.03
N ALA A 297 -10.99 4.23 1.94
CA ALA A 297 -10.22 5.46 1.76
C ALA A 297 -10.48 6.46 2.89
N THR A 298 -11.74 6.62 3.31
CA THR A 298 -12.13 7.53 4.39
C THR A 298 -11.58 7.07 5.74
N VAL A 299 -11.79 5.80 6.10
CA VAL A 299 -11.28 5.24 7.37
C VAL A 299 -9.75 5.26 7.40
N MET A 300 -9.08 4.94 6.28
CA MET A 300 -7.62 4.99 6.19
C MET A 300 -7.07 6.39 6.47
N ILE A 301 -7.63 7.42 5.82
CA ILE A 301 -7.21 8.82 6.01
C ILE A 301 -7.48 9.27 7.45
N TYR A 302 -8.66 8.95 7.99
CA TYR A 302 -9.03 9.33 9.35
C TYR A 302 -8.17 8.65 10.42
N SER A 303 -7.95 7.34 10.30
CA SER A 303 -7.18 6.55 11.27
C SER A 303 -5.69 6.78 11.18
N ASN A 304 -5.17 7.29 10.06
CA ASN A 304 -3.73 7.49 9.87
C ASN A 304 -3.41 8.92 9.41
N PHE A 305 -4.15 9.92 9.90
CA PHE A 305 -3.94 11.31 9.50
C PHE A 305 -2.52 11.82 9.78
N TYR A 306 -1.90 11.33 10.87
CA TYR A 306 -0.52 11.69 11.23
C TYR A 306 0.50 11.36 10.14
N VAL A 307 0.25 10.33 9.31
CA VAL A 307 1.12 9.90 8.21
C VAL A 307 1.43 11.04 7.26
N PHE A 308 0.48 11.96 7.03
CA PHE A 308 0.70 13.08 6.13
C PHE A 308 1.75 14.08 6.61
N PHE A 309 2.00 14.15 7.92
CA PHE A 309 3.06 15.00 8.49
C PHE A 309 4.45 14.35 8.40
N LEU A 310 4.53 13.03 8.24
CA LEU A 310 5.78 12.29 8.06
C LEU A 310 6.31 12.34 6.63
N LEU A 311 5.52 12.84 5.67
CA LEU A 311 5.87 12.76 4.25
C LEU A 311 6.83 13.86 3.83
N ASN A 312 7.97 13.44 3.30
CA ASN A 312 8.82 14.29 2.49
C ASN A 312 8.36 14.26 1.01
N TRP A 313 8.70 15.30 0.24
CA TRP A 313 8.38 15.39 -1.19
C TRP A 313 8.92 14.19 -1.98
N LYS A 314 10.10 13.67 -1.60
CA LYS A 314 10.69 12.46 -2.21
C LYS A 314 9.83 11.21 -1.97
N MET A 315 9.31 11.04 -0.76
CA MET A 315 8.42 9.93 -0.41
C MET A 315 7.11 10.04 -1.20
N LEU A 316 6.53 11.23 -1.28
CA LEU A 316 5.32 11.48 -2.06
C LEU A 316 5.54 11.19 -3.55
N PHE A 317 6.66 11.66 -4.11
CA PHE A 317 7.04 11.39 -5.49
C PHE A 317 7.14 9.88 -5.73
N CYS A 318 7.88 9.15 -4.90
CA CYS A 318 8.06 7.72 -5.06
C CYS A 318 6.77 6.92 -4.87
N ALA A 319 5.94 7.29 -3.90
CA ALA A 319 4.64 6.68 -3.64
C ALA A 319 3.69 6.81 -4.85
N CYS A 320 3.72 7.95 -5.54
CA CYS A 320 2.94 8.17 -6.76
C CYS A 320 3.58 7.49 -7.98
N ALA A 321 4.89 7.64 -8.14
CA ALA A 321 5.59 7.19 -9.34
C ALA A 321 5.62 5.66 -9.47
N LEU A 322 5.63 4.91 -8.36
CA LEU A 322 5.63 3.44 -8.41
C LEU A 322 4.40 2.86 -9.17
N PRO A 323 3.15 3.11 -8.75
CA PRO A 323 1.98 2.60 -9.49
C PRO A 323 1.86 3.22 -10.89
N TRP A 324 2.22 4.50 -11.05
CA TRP A 324 2.04 5.21 -12.32
C TRP A 324 3.02 4.77 -13.40
N SER A 325 4.28 4.56 -13.03
CA SER A 325 5.27 3.94 -13.91
C SER A 325 4.85 2.52 -14.29
N GLY A 326 4.23 1.79 -13.35
CA GLY A 326 3.58 0.51 -13.61
C GLY A 326 2.60 0.53 -14.77
N TYR A 327 1.63 1.46 -14.74
CA TYR A 327 0.66 1.61 -15.83
C TYR A 327 1.35 1.88 -17.18
N ILE A 328 2.30 2.81 -17.19
CA ILE A 328 2.94 3.28 -18.41
C ILE A 328 3.84 2.19 -19.00
N ILE A 329 4.72 1.60 -18.20
CA ILE A 329 5.68 0.59 -18.66
C ILE A 329 4.94 -0.65 -19.13
N ALA A 330 3.94 -1.13 -18.37
CA ALA A 330 3.17 -2.29 -18.78
C ALA A 330 2.39 -2.06 -20.08
N LEU A 331 1.85 -0.84 -20.29
CA LEU A 331 1.23 -0.46 -21.56
C LEU A 331 2.22 -0.48 -22.72
N ILE A 332 3.44 0.02 -22.51
CA ILE A 332 4.52 0.01 -23.52
C ILE A 332 4.90 -1.44 -23.85
N VAL A 333 5.14 -2.27 -22.84
CA VAL A 333 5.51 -3.68 -23.02
C VAL A 333 4.42 -4.46 -23.75
N ALA A 334 3.15 -4.30 -23.36
CA ALA A 334 2.02 -4.92 -24.06
C ALA A 334 1.87 -4.41 -25.51
N THR A 335 2.32 -3.17 -25.79
CA THR A 335 2.36 -2.62 -27.15
C THR A 335 3.49 -3.21 -27.98
N ILE A 336 4.66 -3.44 -27.39
CA ILE A 336 5.79 -4.12 -28.03
C ILE A 336 5.39 -5.55 -28.44
N PHE A 337 4.67 -6.26 -27.57
CA PHE A 337 4.11 -7.58 -27.88
C PHE A 337 2.89 -7.56 -28.81
N ARG A 338 2.52 -6.38 -29.35
CA ARG A 338 1.45 -6.19 -30.35
C ARG A 338 0.08 -6.73 -29.90
N MET A 339 -0.22 -6.59 -28.61
CA MET A 339 -1.47 -7.08 -28.05
C MET A 339 -2.68 -6.22 -28.43
N ASP A 340 -3.88 -6.78 -28.30
CA ASP A 340 -5.13 -6.05 -28.51
C ASP A 340 -5.33 -4.94 -27.46
N TYR A 341 -6.13 -3.92 -27.80
CA TYR A 341 -6.36 -2.78 -26.92
C TYR A 341 -6.92 -3.21 -25.56
N ALA A 342 -7.87 -4.15 -25.54
CA ALA A 342 -8.48 -4.63 -24.31
C ALA A 342 -7.46 -5.31 -23.39
N ASP A 343 -6.52 -6.09 -23.94
CA ASP A 343 -5.49 -6.78 -23.19
C ASP A 343 -4.39 -5.83 -22.71
N LYS A 344 -4.00 -4.85 -23.54
CA LYS A 344 -3.05 -3.77 -23.16
C LYS A 344 -3.53 -3.01 -21.93
N VAL A 345 -4.81 -2.60 -21.94
CA VAL A 345 -5.43 -1.88 -20.82
C VAL A 345 -5.45 -2.77 -19.58
N THR A 346 -5.84 -4.04 -19.72
CA THR A 346 -5.85 -4.99 -18.61
C THR A 346 -4.46 -5.17 -17.99
N ILE A 347 -3.44 -5.45 -18.80
CA ILE A 347 -2.06 -5.66 -18.31
C ILE A 347 -1.52 -4.40 -17.62
N ALA A 348 -1.80 -3.22 -18.19
CA ALA A 348 -1.41 -1.95 -17.58
C ALA A 348 -2.04 -1.80 -16.18
N LEU A 349 -3.36 -1.94 -16.09
CA LEU A 349 -4.10 -1.79 -14.82
C LEU A 349 -3.71 -2.83 -13.77
N GLU A 350 -3.51 -4.08 -14.19
CA GLU A 350 -3.08 -5.17 -13.30
C GLU A 350 -1.67 -4.93 -12.75
N THR A 351 -0.77 -4.40 -13.58
CA THR A 351 0.62 -4.14 -13.17
C THR A 351 0.71 -2.96 -12.20
N GLY A 352 0.07 -1.83 -12.53
CA GLY A 352 0.17 -0.63 -11.70
C GLY A 352 -0.64 -0.68 -10.40
N ILE A 353 -1.72 -1.48 -10.34
CA ILE A 353 -2.49 -1.67 -9.10
C ILE A 353 -1.91 -2.86 -8.33
N GLN A 354 -1.05 -2.57 -7.37
CA GLN A 354 -0.42 -3.58 -6.51
C GLN A 354 -1.26 -3.90 -5.28
N HIS A 355 -1.07 -5.10 -4.73
CA HIS A 355 -1.70 -5.54 -3.49
C HIS A 355 -0.92 -5.08 -2.24
N ILE A 356 -0.91 -3.76 -2.00
CA ILE A 356 -0.12 -3.09 -0.94
C ILE A 356 -0.35 -3.65 0.47
N SER A 357 -1.51 -4.24 0.76
CA SER A 357 -1.77 -4.87 2.07
C SER A 357 -0.76 -5.99 2.41
N ILE A 358 -0.20 -6.68 1.41
CA ILE A 358 0.83 -7.71 1.66
C ILE A 358 2.15 -7.05 2.05
N ALA A 359 2.53 -5.95 1.40
CA ALA A 359 3.72 -5.18 1.79
C ALA A 359 3.61 -4.64 3.22
N VAL A 360 2.42 -4.14 3.63
CA VAL A 360 2.20 -3.69 5.02
C VAL A 360 2.40 -4.84 6.01
N ILE A 361 1.84 -6.02 5.73
CA ILE A 361 2.00 -7.20 6.59
C ILE A 361 3.48 -7.61 6.69
N ILE A 362 4.23 -7.57 5.58
CA ILE A 362 5.67 -7.82 5.57
C ILE A 362 6.38 -6.88 6.55
N LEU A 363 6.09 -5.58 6.50
CA LEU A 363 6.74 -4.60 7.37
C LEU A 363 6.39 -4.81 8.84
N ILE A 364 5.13 -5.09 9.16
CA ILE A 364 4.66 -5.33 10.53
C ILE A 364 5.41 -6.50 11.19
N TRP A 365 5.76 -7.53 10.42
CA TRP A 365 6.48 -8.68 10.95
C TRP A 365 8.01 -8.57 10.82
N SER A 366 8.51 -7.69 9.97
CA SER A 366 9.96 -7.52 9.76
C SER A 366 10.57 -6.41 10.62
N LEU A 367 9.78 -5.39 10.99
CA LEU A 367 10.28 -4.16 11.61
C LEU A 367 9.64 -3.93 12.98
N PRO A 368 10.43 -3.50 13.99
CA PRO A 368 9.89 -3.04 15.26
C PRO A 368 9.18 -1.68 15.13
N GLU A 369 8.40 -1.32 16.16
CA GLU A 369 7.92 0.05 16.34
C GLU A 369 9.07 0.95 16.84
N PRO A 370 9.19 2.21 16.37
CA PRO A 370 8.33 2.97 15.45
C PRO A 370 8.71 2.86 13.96
N GLU A 371 9.75 2.12 13.60
CA GLU A 371 10.26 2.02 12.22
C GLU A 371 9.19 1.52 11.23
N VAL A 372 8.34 0.58 11.67
CA VAL A 372 7.19 0.10 10.89
C VAL A 372 6.20 1.21 10.57
N ASP A 373 5.86 2.08 11.54
CA ASP A 373 4.86 3.13 11.36
C ASP A 373 5.34 4.21 10.39
N LEU A 374 6.64 4.52 10.43
CA LEU A 374 7.31 5.41 9.48
C LEU A 374 7.33 4.80 8.07
N ALA A 375 7.63 3.50 7.98
CA ALA A 375 7.72 2.79 6.70
C ALA A 375 6.35 2.61 6.03
N VAL A 376 5.29 2.32 6.79
CA VAL A 376 3.93 2.14 6.27
C VAL A 376 3.35 3.44 5.70
N ALA A 377 3.86 4.60 6.12
CA ALA A 377 3.45 5.91 5.60
C ALA A 377 3.46 5.99 4.06
N ILE A 378 4.58 5.61 3.44
CA ILE A 378 4.75 5.67 1.97
C ILE A 378 3.77 4.73 1.26
N LEU A 379 3.46 3.58 1.87
CA LEU A 379 2.54 2.58 1.33
C LEU A 379 1.09 3.07 1.34
N LEU A 380 0.66 3.71 2.43
CA LEU A 380 -0.69 4.26 2.55
C LEU A 380 -0.93 5.37 1.52
N VAL A 381 0.08 6.24 1.32
CA VAL A 381 0.01 7.28 0.27
C VAL A 381 -0.06 6.64 -1.11
N GLY A 382 0.80 5.66 -1.39
CA GLY A 382 0.76 4.94 -2.67
C GLY A 382 -0.62 4.33 -2.93
N MET A 383 -1.22 3.72 -1.90
CA MET A 383 -2.57 3.13 -1.97
C MET A 383 -3.66 4.18 -2.30
N LEU A 384 -3.55 5.40 -1.77
CA LEU A 384 -4.47 6.51 -2.04
C LEU A 384 -4.24 7.16 -3.40
N MET A 385 -3.01 7.16 -3.91
CA MET A 385 -2.63 7.82 -5.17
C MET A 385 -2.74 6.91 -6.40
N THR A 386 -2.83 5.59 -6.18
CA THR A 386 -2.96 4.58 -7.25
C THR A 386 -4.15 4.87 -8.17
N ASP A 387 -5.32 5.18 -7.61
CA ASP A 387 -6.58 5.30 -8.36
C ASP A 387 -6.90 6.72 -8.86
N LYS A 388 -6.21 7.74 -8.35
CA LYS A 388 -6.41 9.16 -8.73
C LYS A 388 -6.17 9.48 -10.21
N PRO A 389 -5.05 9.07 -10.84
CA PRO A 389 -4.87 9.33 -12.27
C PRO A 389 -5.94 8.63 -13.11
N LEU A 390 -6.37 7.43 -12.69
CA LEU A 390 -7.44 6.69 -13.35
C LEU A 390 -8.80 7.38 -13.18
N MET A 391 -9.11 7.94 -12.01
CA MET A 391 -10.34 8.72 -11.82
C MET A 391 -10.34 10.00 -12.67
N LEU A 392 -9.22 10.70 -12.70
CA LEU A 392 -9.05 11.93 -13.49
C LEU A 392 -9.21 11.64 -14.98
N LEU A 393 -8.51 10.62 -15.50
CA LEU A 393 -8.58 10.20 -16.90
C LEU A 393 -10.02 9.81 -17.29
N TYR A 394 -10.70 9.03 -16.45
CA TYR A 394 -12.10 8.67 -16.67
C TYR A 394 -13.02 9.91 -16.69
N GLY A 395 -12.80 10.86 -15.79
CA GLY A 395 -13.51 12.14 -15.75
C GLY A 395 -13.33 12.95 -17.04
N ILE A 396 -12.09 13.08 -17.51
CA ILE A 396 -11.75 13.78 -18.76
C ILE A 396 -12.42 13.09 -19.96
N ILE A 397 -12.32 11.76 -20.08
CA ILE A 397 -12.96 11.00 -21.16
C ILE A 397 -14.48 11.22 -21.16
N LYS A 398 -15.11 11.18 -19.99
CA LYS A 398 -16.55 11.36 -19.85
C LYS A 398 -16.97 12.80 -20.16
N PHE A 399 -16.20 13.78 -19.72
CA PHE A 399 -16.40 15.19 -20.05
C PHE A 399 -16.30 15.43 -21.56
N TYR A 400 -15.24 14.95 -22.19
CA TYR A 400 -15.03 15.04 -23.64
C TYR A 400 -16.17 14.40 -24.43
N LYS A 401 -16.60 13.18 -24.07
CA LYS A 401 -17.76 12.52 -24.68
C LYS A 401 -19.06 13.29 -24.49
N ARG A 402 -19.22 14.01 -23.37
CA ARG A 402 -20.39 14.86 -23.12
C ARG A 402 -20.37 16.13 -23.95
N CYS A 403 -19.19 16.74 -24.14
CA CYS A 403 -19.00 17.90 -25.00
C CYS A 403 -19.18 17.57 -26.49
N LEU A 404 -18.77 16.38 -26.94
CA LEU A 404 -18.94 15.92 -28.32
C LEU A 404 -20.35 15.43 -28.64
N ARG A 405 -21.21 15.19 -27.63
CA ARG A 405 -22.57 14.73 -27.87
C ARG A 405 -23.39 15.92 -28.38
N LYS A 406 -23.51 16.05 -29.71
CA LYS A 406 -24.48 16.96 -30.34
C LYS A 406 -25.84 16.78 -29.65
N PRO A 407 -26.59 17.86 -29.35
CA PRO A 407 -27.92 17.74 -28.79
C PRO A 407 -28.73 16.82 -29.69
N LYS A 408 -29.34 15.76 -29.12
CA LYS A 408 -30.24 14.88 -29.86
C LYS A 408 -31.28 15.77 -30.52
N GLU A 409 -31.26 15.83 -31.85
CA GLU A 409 -32.35 16.36 -32.63
C GLU A 409 -33.60 15.59 -32.18
N LYS A 410 -34.60 16.32 -31.65
CA LYS A 410 -35.88 15.73 -31.29
C LYS A 410 -36.46 15.19 -32.59
N VAL A 411 -36.38 13.89 -32.80
CA VAL A 411 -37.12 13.23 -33.88
C VAL A 411 -38.59 13.59 -33.64
N ALA A 412 -39.17 14.36 -34.56
CA ALA A 412 -40.58 14.70 -34.54
C ALA A 412 -41.38 13.39 -34.46
N PRO A 413 -42.49 13.35 -33.69
CA PRO A 413 -43.33 12.15 -33.64
C PRO A 413 -43.76 11.81 -35.08
N GLN A 414 -43.42 10.60 -35.53
CA GLN A 414 -43.95 10.08 -36.78
C GLN A 414 -45.48 10.00 -36.64
N PRO A 415 -46.25 10.41 -37.67
CA PRO A 415 -47.70 10.29 -37.61
C PRO A 415 -48.10 8.83 -37.44
N GLU A 416 -48.95 8.55 -36.45
CA GLU A 416 -49.58 7.26 -36.24
C GLU A 416 -50.27 6.83 -37.54
N ILE A 417 -49.80 5.73 -38.13
CA ILE A 417 -50.59 5.01 -39.13
C ILE A 417 -51.72 4.34 -38.35
N SER A 418 -52.90 4.95 -38.41
CA SER A 418 -54.15 4.39 -37.91
C SER A 418 -54.42 3.07 -38.63
N VAL A 419 -54.21 1.95 -37.93
CA VAL A 419 -54.67 0.64 -38.37
C VAL A 419 -56.19 0.60 -38.18
N GLU A 420 -56.91 0.90 -39.26
CA GLU A 420 -58.34 0.64 -39.36
C GLU A 420 -58.54 -0.88 -39.38
N LYS A 421 -59.23 -1.40 -38.34
CA LYS A 421 -59.59 -2.82 -38.22
C LYS A 421 -60.63 -3.16 -39.29
N ALA A 422 -60.27 -3.93 -40.31
CA ALA A 422 -61.23 -4.61 -41.16
C ALA A 422 -61.79 -5.87 -40.45
N PRO A 423 -63.08 -6.22 -40.61
CA PRO A 423 -63.73 -7.28 -39.83
C PRO A 423 -63.42 -8.69 -40.34
N LEU A 424 -63.54 -9.62 -39.40
CA LEU A 424 -63.46 -11.07 -39.53
C LEU A 424 -64.44 -11.59 -40.59
N GLY A 425 -63.98 -12.34 -41.60
CA GLY A 425 -64.90 -13.08 -42.48
C GLY A 425 -64.31 -13.68 -43.76
N THR A 426 -64.41 -15.00 -43.83
CA THR A 426 -64.45 -15.90 -45.01
C THR A 426 -63.17 -16.21 -45.81
N ALA A 427 -63.00 -17.51 -45.97
CA ALA A 427 -61.97 -18.21 -46.71
C ALA A 427 -62.00 -17.88 -48.21
N GLU A 428 -60.83 -17.87 -48.84
CA GLU A 428 -60.62 -18.50 -50.13
C GLU A 428 -59.13 -18.64 -50.46
N THR A 429 -58.76 -19.86 -50.79
CA THR A 429 -57.58 -20.35 -51.52
C THR A 429 -57.09 -19.37 -52.59
N PHE A 430 -55.78 -19.09 -52.68
CA PHE A 430 -55.09 -19.05 -53.98
C PHE A 430 -53.57 -19.22 -53.83
N THR A 431 -53.02 -19.80 -54.89
CA THR A 431 -51.81 -20.60 -55.02
C THR A 431 -50.49 -19.83 -55.14
N THR A 432 -49.44 -20.54 -54.75
CA THR A 432 -48.02 -20.43 -55.12
C THR A 432 -47.68 -19.63 -56.38
N ASN A 433 -46.66 -18.78 -56.29
CA ASN A 433 -45.61 -18.78 -57.31
C ASN A 433 -44.24 -18.33 -56.75
N SER A 434 -43.25 -19.11 -57.17
CA SER A 434 -41.81 -19.08 -56.91
C SER A 434 -41.07 -17.93 -57.62
N THR A 435 -39.76 -17.88 -57.37
CA THR A 435 -38.68 -17.01 -57.89
C THR A 435 -38.45 -15.78 -56.99
N GLY A 436 -37.31 -15.57 -56.32
CA GLY A 436 -35.96 -16.13 -56.43
C GLY A 436 -35.05 -15.16 -57.19
N VAL A 437 -34.47 -14.15 -56.52
CA VAL A 437 -33.25 -13.44 -56.97
C VAL A 437 -32.48 -12.88 -55.75
N VAL A 438 -31.16 -13.06 -55.83
CA VAL A 438 -30.07 -12.73 -54.90
C VAL A 438 -29.50 -11.32 -55.15
N SER A 439 -28.77 -10.80 -54.15
CA SER A 439 -27.82 -9.65 -54.14
C SER A 439 -28.39 -8.37 -53.53
N LYS A 440 -27.70 -7.65 -52.63
CA LYS A 440 -26.29 -7.61 -52.21
C LYS A 440 -26.17 -7.52 -50.69
#